data_AF-A0A6S7IY23-F1
#
_entry.id   AF-A0A6S7IY23-F1
#
_cell.length_a   1.000
_cell.length_b   1.000
_cell.length_c   1.000
_cell.angle_alpha   90.00
_cell.angle_beta   90.00
_cell.angle_gamma   90.00
#
_symmetry.space_group_name_H-M   'P 1'
#
loop_
_entity.id
_entity.type
_entity.pdbx_description
1 polymer ?
#
loop_
_entity_poly.entity_id
_entity_poly.type
_entity_poly.pdbx_seq_one_letter_code
_entity_poly.pdbx_strand_id
1 'polypeptide(L)'
;MEKKKETLLNKIYYNPKNEASFGGLEKLYRAARATKNNLNISRNDVREWLRSQEIYSLHKPVRKNYPRTRVFVAGIDGQFEADLADFQSLSAQNDNYRTIKEIPANVTRKNEFQVRQTLYGEKKPNPKFKFNVGDLVKINKTRRPFEKAYNQGWTEENVTIAEQIARIPPVYKIKDFGNEILDGIFYEAELQKVVKKDDVYRVDSILRTRTRNGRKQYLVSWKNYPTKFNSWVDEKDITHIK
;
A
#
# COMPACT_ATOMS: atom_id res chain seq x y z
N MET A 1 10.03 41.09 5.22
CA MET A 1 11.21 41.75 4.61
C MET A 1 10.75 42.96 3.79
N GLU A 2 11.55 44.02 3.70
CA GLU A 2 11.26 45.17 2.82
C GLU A 2 11.33 44.76 1.34
N LYS A 3 10.31 45.11 0.53
CA LYS A 3 10.18 44.69 -0.89
C LYS A 3 11.43 44.99 -1.74
N LYS A 4 12.17 46.07 -1.44
CA LYS A 4 13.40 46.44 -2.15
C LYS A 4 14.56 45.47 -1.92
N LYS A 5 14.65 44.87 -0.72
CA LYS A 5 15.67 43.86 -0.40
C LYS A 5 15.36 42.55 -1.11
N GLU A 6 14.10 42.17 -1.13
CA GLU A 6 13.61 40.95 -1.78
C GLU A 6 13.86 40.97 -3.29
N THR A 7 13.55 42.08 -3.98
CA THR A 7 13.80 42.21 -5.42
C THR A 7 15.28 42.13 -5.77
N LEU A 8 16.15 42.69 -4.93
CA LEU A 8 17.60 42.59 -5.12
C LEU A 8 18.10 41.14 -4.94
N LEU A 9 17.69 40.47 -3.87
CA LEU A 9 18.09 39.08 -3.60
C LEU A 9 17.60 38.14 -4.70
N ASN A 10 16.36 38.31 -5.17
CA ASN A 10 15.81 37.54 -6.27
C ASN A 10 16.63 37.74 -7.57
N LYS A 11 16.94 39.00 -7.92
CA LYS A 11 17.75 39.34 -9.09
C LYS A 11 19.16 38.73 -9.07
N ILE A 12 19.77 38.61 -7.89
CA ILE A 12 21.11 38.02 -7.73
C ILE A 12 21.03 36.49 -7.78
N TYR A 13 20.07 35.90 -7.05
CA TYR A 13 19.98 34.46 -6.85
C TYR A 13 19.58 33.70 -8.12
N TYR A 14 18.66 34.23 -8.93
CA TYR A 14 18.17 33.57 -10.15
C TYR A 14 18.90 33.98 -11.43
N ASN A 15 19.99 34.75 -11.35
CA ASN A 15 20.77 35.15 -12.51
C ASN A 15 21.97 34.21 -12.72
N PRO A 16 21.97 33.31 -13.73
CA PRO A 16 23.02 32.30 -13.92
C PRO A 16 24.41 32.88 -14.20
N LYS A 17 24.50 34.16 -14.60
CA LYS A 17 25.77 34.85 -14.85
C LYS A 17 26.44 35.32 -13.56
N ASN A 18 25.72 35.33 -12.44
CA ASN A 18 26.24 35.78 -11.16
C ASN A 18 26.81 34.59 -10.38
N GLU A 19 28.00 34.74 -9.80
CA GLU A 19 28.66 33.70 -8.99
C GLU A 19 27.81 33.26 -7.77
N ALA A 20 26.96 34.14 -7.26
CA ALA A 20 26.08 33.85 -6.14
C ALA A 20 24.75 33.18 -6.53
N SER A 21 24.55 32.85 -7.82
CA SER A 21 23.32 32.21 -8.30
C SER A 21 23.14 30.81 -7.70
N PHE A 22 21.91 30.51 -7.26
CA PHE A 22 21.54 29.27 -6.56
C PHE A 22 22.51 28.89 -5.42
N GLY A 23 23.18 29.88 -4.83
CA GLY A 23 24.22 29.69 -3.82
C GLY A 23 23.68 29.64 -2.39
N GLY A 24 24.56 29.32 -1.46
CA GLY A 24 24.25 29.38 -0.03
C GLY A 24 24.21 30.82 0.52
N LEU A 25 23.76 30.94 1.77
CA LEU A 25 23.59 32.20 2.52
C LEU A 25 24.79 33.15 2.41
N GLU A 26 26.01 32.64 2.62
CA GLU A 26 27.22 33.48 2.64
C GLU A 26 27.57 34.03 1.26
N LYS A 27 27.37 33.24 0.19
CA LYS A 27 27.62 33.69 -1.18
C LYS A 27 26.65 34.79 -1.59
N LEU A 28 25.36 34.59 -1.31
CA LEU A 28 24.31 35.57 -1.62
C LEU A 28 24.49 36.87 -0.81
N TYR A 29 24.85 36.76 0.47
CA TYR A 29 25.11 37.92 1.33
C TYR A 29 26.29 38.78 0.82
N ARG A 30 27.40 38.14 0.45
CA ARG A 30 28.57 38.83 -0.10
C ARG A 30 28.24 39.55 -1.41
N ALA A 31 27.54 38.89 -2.34
CA ALA A 31 27.13 39.50 -3.61
C ALA A 31 26.14 40.67 -3.41
N ALA A 32 25.20 40.54 -2.47
CA ALA A 32 24.26 41.60 -2.15
C ALA A 32 24.96 42.84 -1.56
N ARG A 33 25.97 42.64 -0.69
CA ARG A 33 26.78 43.72 -0.11
C ARG A 33 27.75 44.37 -1.10
N ALA A 34 28.23 43.62 -2.07
CA ALA A 34 29.07 44.15 -3.14
C ALA A 34 28.30 45.08 -4.10
N THR A 35 26.97 45.01 -4.12
CA THR A 35 26.12 45.86 -4.97
C THR A 35 25.96 47.25 -4.35
N LYS A 36 26.32 48.31 -5.07
CA LYS A 36 26.22 49.72 -4.62
C LYS A 36 24.77 50.25 -4.59
N ASN A 37 23.92 49.71 -3.72
CA ASN A 37 22.50 50.08 -3.64
C ASN A 37 22.05 50.74 -2.32
N ASN A 38 22.97 51.16 -1.44
CA ASN A 38 22.68 51.80 -0.13
C ASN A 38 21.68 51.05 0.79
N LEU A 39 21.39 49.77 0.51
CA LEU A 39 20.49 48.93 1.30
C LEU A 39 21.28 48.22 2.40
N ASN A 40 20.88 48.43 3.66
CA ASN A 40 21.49 47.72 4.79
C ASN A 40 20.89 46.31 4.93
N ILE A 41 21.46 45.33 4.21
CA ILE A 41 21.01 43.93 4.23
C ILE A 41 21.74 43.16 5.34
N SER A 42 20.99 42.58 6.27
CA SER A 42 21.55 41.73 7.32
C SER A 42 21.70 40.27 6.84
N ARG A 43 22.57 39.48 7.48
CA ARG A 43 22.63 38.03 7.22
C ARG A 43 21.32 37.31 7.54
N ASN A 44 20.59 37.81 8.54
CA ASN A 44 19.30 37.24 8.93
C ASN A 44 18.26 37.47 7.84
N ASP A 45 18.26 38.63 7.20
CA ASP A 45 17.38 38.93 6.06
C ASP A 45 17.59 37.88 4.96
N VAL A 46 18.84 37.65 4.55
CA VAL A 46 19.17 36.65 3.51
C VAL A 46 18.75 35.24 3.94
N ARG A 47 18.91 34.89 5.22
CA ARG A 47 18.48 33.58 5.76
C ARG A 47 16.97 33.40 5.67
N GLU A 48 16.21 34.39 6.09
CA GLU A 48 14.75 34.37 6.05
C GLU A 48 14.23 34.31 4.61
N TRP A 49 14.87 35.04 3.70
CA TRP A 49 14.54 35.01 2.26
C TRP A 49 14.81 33.65 1.63
N LEU A 50 15.97 33.04 1.90
CA LEU A 50 16.29 31.69 1.40
C LEU A 50 15.33 30.63 1.94
N ARG A 51 14.86 30.79 3.18
CA ARG A 51 13.83 29.89 3.77
C ARG A 51 12.46 30.06 3.14
N SER A 52 12.14 31.26 2.63
CA SER A 52 10.88 31.52 1.95
C SER A 52 10.88 31.08 0.49
N GLN A 53 12.06 30.81 -0.11
CA GLN A 53 12.13 30.23 -1.45
C GLN A 53 11.64 28.78 -1.40
N GLU A 54 10.68 28.44 -2.25
CA GLU A 54 10.28 27.06 -2.45
C GLU A 54 11.48 26.28 -3.00
N ILE A 55 11.96 25.32 -2.20
CA ILE A 55 13.14 24.52 -2.54
C ILE A 55 12.80 23.66 -3.76
N TYR A 56 13.51 23.84 -4.87
CA TYR A 56 13.35 22.99 -6.07
C TYR A 56 13.98 21.60 -5.92
N SER A 57 14.73 21.33 -4.86
CA SER A 57 15.36 20.03 -4.65
C SER A 57 14.40 19.06 -3.96
N LEU A 58 13.51 18.46 -4.74
CA LEU A 58 13.11 17.08 -4.47
C LEU A 58 14.44 16.28 -4.45
N HIS A 59 14.87 15.78 -3.29
CA HIS A 59 16.01 14.84 -3.18
C HIS A 59 15.64 13.50 -3.84
N LYS A 60 15.35 13.52 -5.14
CA LYS A 60 15.16 12.33 -5.93
C LYS A 60 16.53 11.94 -6.45
N PRO A 61 17.06 10.76 -6.07
CA PRO A 61 18.30 10.28 -6.67
C PRO A 61 18.14 10.24 -8.19
N VAL A 62 19.09 10.83 -8.92
CA VAL A 62 19.12 10.78 -10.38
C VAL A 62 19.32 9.31 -10.77
N ARG A 63 18.32 8.72 -11.43
CA ARG A 63 18.43 7.38 -12.01
C ARG A 63 19.33 7.46 -13.24
N LYS A 64 20.59 7.03 -13.10
CA LYS A 64 21.51 6.88 -14.23
C LYS A 64 21.37 5.46 -14.78
N ASN A 65 21.01 5.34 -16.05
CA ASN A 65 21.04 4.07 -16.77
C ASN A 65 22.44 3.88 -17.36
N TYR A 66 23.17 2.85 -16.93
CA TYR A 66 24.45 2.49 -17.51
C TYR A 66 24.22 1.64 -18.75
N PRO A 67 24.88 1.91 -19.89
CA PRO A 67 24.82 1.02 -21.05
C PRO A 67 25.41 -0.34 -20.67
N ARG A 68 24.66 -1.41 -20.94
CA ARG A 68 25.08 -2.80 -20.72
C ARG A 68 25.01 -3.54 -22.07
N THR A 69 25.83 -4.58 -22.22
CA THR A 69 25.73 -5.51 -23.34
C THR A 69 24.37 -6.22 -23.31
N ARG A 70 23.79 -6.48 -24.49
CA ARG A 70 22.52 -7.22 -24.60
C ARG A 70 22.82 -8.72 -24.47
N VAL A 71 22.10 -9.40 -23.59
CA VAL A 71 22.13 -10.86 -23.44
C VAL A 71 21.03 -11.44 -24.32
N PHE A 72 21.39 -12.33 -25.25
CA PHE A 72 20.45 -13.00 -26.13
C PHE A 72 20.13 -14.38 -25.57
N VAL A 73 18.89 -14.58 -25.11
CA VAL A 73 18.43 -15.86 -24.56
C VAL A 73 17.25 -16.37 -25.39
N ALA A 74 17.27 -17.66 -25.73
CA ALA A 74 16.27 -18.29 -26.60
C ALA A 74 14.87 -18.47 -25.95
N GLY A 75 14.77 -18.36 -24.63
CA GLY A 75 13.52 -18.52 -23.87
C GLY A 75 13.73 -18.33 -22.37
N ILE A 76 12.63 -18.38 -21.60
CA ILE A 76 12.70 -18.42 -20.13
C ILE A 76 13.53 -19.65 -19.74
N ASP A 77 14.45 -19.50 -18.77
CA ASP A 77 15.40 -20.54 -18.33
C ASP A 77 16.46 -20.97 -19.38
N GLY A 78 16.69 -20.20 -20.44
CA GLY A 78 17.67 -20.55 -21.48
C GLY A 78 19.13 -20.21 -21.18
N GLN A 79 19.41 -19.40 -20.16
CA GLN A 79 20.76 -19.01 -19.74
C GLN A 79 20.77 -18.75 -18.24
N PHE A 80 21.70 -19.39 -17.53
CA PHE A 80 21.93 -19.19 -16.09
C PHE A 80 23.37 -18.74 -15.87
N GLU A 81 23.53 -17.65 -15.12
CA GLU A 81 24.83 -17.19 -14.63
C GLU A 81 24.80 -17.26 -13.10
N ALA A 82 25.81 -17.88 -12.52
CA ALA A 82 26.01 -17.95 -11.08
C ALA A 82 27.34 -17.26 -10.77
N ASP A 83 27.26 -16.14 -10.05
CA ASP A 83 28.43 -15.32 -9.69
C ASP A 83 29.21 -15.97 -8.51
N LEU A 84 28.52 -16.72 -7.65
CA LEU A 84 29.09 -17.33 -6.45
C LEU A 84 28.38 -18.67 -6.11
N ALA A 85 29.11 -19.79 -6.14
CA ALA A 85 28.59 -21.10 -5.74
C ALA A 85 29.48 -21.68 -4.63
N ASP A 86 29.04 -21.59 -3.36
CA ASP A 86 29.85 -21.98 -2.20
C ASP A 86 29.43 -23.38 -1.67
N PHE A 87 30.13 -24.43 -2.11
CA PHE A 87 29.95 -25.81 -1.65
C PHE A 87 30.88 -26.09 -0.46
N GLN A 88 30.70 -25.30 0.61
CA GLN A 88 31.68 -24.94 1.63
C GLN A 88 32.77 -26.00 1.95
N SER A 89 34.03 -25.58 1.88
CA SER A 89 35.32 -26.26 2.18
C SER A 89 35.62 -27.70 1.74
N LEU A 90 34.70 -28.49 1.22
CA LEU A 90 34.95 -29.90 0.95
C LEU A 90 33.84 -30.40 0.00
N SER A 91 33.31 -31.58 0.16
CA SER A 91 32.32 -31.54 1.21
C SER A 91 32.41 -32.61 2.31
N ALA A 92 33.30 -33.61 2.38
CA ALA A 92 34.46 -33.98 1.57
C ALA A 92 34.01 -34.70 0.31
N GLN A 93 34.45 -34.20 -0.85
CA GLN A 93 34.29 -34.89 -2.12
C GLN A 93 32.84 -35.15 -2.57
N ASN A 94 31.86 -34.51 -1.92
CA ASN A 94 30.46 -34.58 -2.30
C ASN A 94 29.86 -35.97 -2.09
N ASP A 95 30.41 -36.72 -1.14
CA ASP A 95 29.62 -37.51 -0.20
C ASP A 95 29.47 -36.69 1.11
N ASN A 96 28.99 -35.43 0.96
CA ASN A 96 28.46 -34.53 2.01
C ASN A 96 27.95 -33.17 1.44
N TYR A 97 27.14 -33.18 0.37
CA TYR A 97 26.60 -32.00 -0.32
C TYR A 97 26.16 -30.83 0.56
N ARG A 98 26.32 -29.59 0.04
CA ARG A 98 26.01 -28.36 0.80
C ARG A 98 24.98 -27.43 0.13
N THR A 99 24.37 -27.84 -0.99
CA THR A 99 23.36 -26.99 -1.69
C THR A 99 22.35 -27.80 -2.53
N ILE A 100 22.79 -28.52 -3.57
CA ILE A 100 21.91 -29.14 -4.60
C ILE A 100 21.35 -30.54 -4.25
N LYS A 101 21.72 -31.09 -3.07
CA LYS A 101 21.40 -32.46 -2.62
C LYS A 101 21.82 -33.60 -3.59
N GLU A 102 22.77 -33.35 -4.48
CA GLU A 102 23.28 -34.32 -5.48
C GLU A 102 24.77 -34.02 -5.80
N ILE A 103 25.54 -35.02 -6.27
CA ILE A 103 26.98 -34.87 -6.57
C ILE A 103 27.04 -33.99 -7.81
N PRO A 104 27.77 -32.86 -7.79
CA PRO A 104 27.95 -32.04 -8.99
C PRO A 104 28.41 -32.86 -10.20
N ALA A 105 29.28 -33.86 -10.01
CA ALA A 105 29.71 -34.81 -11.04
C ALA A 105 28.61 -35.78 -11.53
N ASN A 106 27.57 -36.05 -10.73
CA ASN A 106 26.42 -36.87 -11.11
C ASN A 106 25.29 -36.02 -11.73
N VAL A 107 25.39 -34.68 -11.72
CA VAL A 107 24.42 -33.82 -12.41
C VAL A 107 24.59 -33.96 -13.92
N THR A 108 23.55 -34.45 -14.58
CA THR A 108 23.43 -34.66 -16.02
C THR A 108 22.21 -33.92 -16.55
N ARG A 109 22.11 -33.69 -17.87
CA ARG A 109 20.92 -33.03 -18.47
C ARG A 109 19.58 -33.69 -18.13
N LYS A 110 19.58 -34.97 -17.74
CA LYS A 110 18.37 -35.71 -17.36
C LYS A 110 17.90 -35.39 -15.95
N ASN A 111 18.81 -35.16 -15.00
CA ASN A 111 18.47 -34.88 -13.59
C ASN A 111 18.52 -33.39 -13.23
N GLU A 112 19.02 -32.54 -14.13
CA GLU A 112 19.10 -31.08 -13.96
C GLU A 112 17.79 -30.47 -13.46
N PHE A 113 16.64 -30.91 -14.01
CA PHE A 113 15.34 -30.42 -13.58
C PHE A 113 15.04 -30.71 -12.10
N GLN A 114 15.35 -31.93 -11.63
CA GLN A 114 15.12 -32.32 -10.24
C GLN A 114 16.06 -31.56 -9.29
N VAL A 115 17.32 -31.39 -9.69
CA VAL A 115 18.32 -30.59 -8.97
C VAL A 115 17.86 -29.13 -8.86
N ARG A 116 17.36 -28.55 -9.96
CA ARG A 116 16.81 -27.19 -9.99
C ARG A 116 15.59 -27.03 -9.08
N GLN A 117 14.67 -27.99 -9.09
CA GLN A 117 13.50 -27.97 -8.19
C GLN A 117 13.91 -28.05 -6.71
N THR A 118 15.07 -28.63 -6.39
CA THR A 118 15.56 -28.66 -5.02
C THR A 118 16.02 -27.29 -4.52
N LEU A 119 16.67 -26.49 -5.38
CA LEU A 119 17.13 -25.14 -5.05
C LEU A 119 16.03 -24.08 -5.17
N TYR A 120 15.26 -24.16 -6.26
CA TYR A 120 14.35 -23.11 -6.71
C TYR A 120 12.90 -23.59 -6.86
N GLY A 121 12.59 -24.80 -6.40
CA GLY A 121 11.23 -25.32 -6.49
C GLY A 121 10.25 -24.46 -5.71
N GLU A 122 9.00 -24.44 -6.20
CA GLU A 122 7.93 -23.70 -5.57
C GLU A 122 7.65 -24.28 -4.17
N LYS A 123 8.07 -23.56 -3.13
CA LYS A 123 7.67 -23.90 -1.77
C LYS A 123 6.19 -23.60 -1.63
N LYS A 124 5.37 -24.64 -1.43
CA LYS A 124 3.96 -24.46 -1.09
C LYS A 124 3.89 -23.74 0.27
N PRO A 125 3.37 -22.51 0.31
CA PRO A 125 3.25 -21.81 1.58
C PRO A 125 2.24 -22.55 2.45
N ASN A 126 2.56 -22.72 3.73
CA ASN A 126 1.62 -23.21 4.73
C ASN A 126 1.36 -22.11 5.77
N PRO A 127 0.67 -21.02 5.37
CA PRO A 127 0.42 -19.92 6.28
C PRO A 127 -0.68 -20.29 7.28
N LYS A 128 -0.55 -19.79 8.50
CA LYS A 128 -1.60 -19.92 9.51
C LYS A 128 -2.66 -18.86 9.24
N PHE A 129 -3.89 -19.28 8.98
CA PHE A 129 -5.03 -18.38 8.84
C PHE A 129 -5.61 -18.02 10.21
N LYS A 130 -5.97 -16.76 10.39
CA LYS A 130 -6.65 -16.25 11.60
C LYS A 130 -8.17 -16.44 11.54
N PHE A 131 -8.75 -16.39 10.35
CA PHE A 131 -10.20 -16.46 10.15
C PHE A 131 -10.58 -17.70 9.34
N ASN A 132 -11.73 -18.30 9.67
CA ASN A 132 -12.23 -19.48 8.98
C ASN A 132 -13.19 -19.13 7.84
N VAL A 133 -13.33 -20.02 6.86
CA VAL A 133 -14.36 -19.89 5.82
C VAL A 133 -15.73 -19.89 6.50
N GLY A 134 -16.57 -18.89 6.17
CA GLY A 134 -17.86 -18.67 6.82
C GLY A 134 -17.85 -17.70 8.00
N ASP A 135 -16.69 -17.25 8.48
CA ASP A 135 -16.65 -16.21 9.52
C ASP A 135 -17.18 -14.87 8.99
N LEU A 136 -17.98 -14.19 9.82
CA LEU A 136 -18.45 -12.84 9.55
C LEU A 136 -17.35 -11.82 9.90
N VAL A 137 -17.00 -10.96 8.96
CA VAL A 137 -15.94 -9.97 9.11
C VAL A 137 -16.37 -8.60 8.60
N LYS A 138 -15.70 -7.55 9.08
CA LYS A 138 -15.75 -6.18 8.54
C LYS A 138 -14.45 -5.83 7.85
N ILE A 139 -14.53 -5.01 6.81
CA ILE A 139 -13.39 -4.58 6.01
C ILE A 139 -12.93 -3.20 6.48
N ASN A 140 -11.63 -3.00 6.62
CA ASN A 140 -11.06 -1.70 6.92
C ASN A 140 -11.11 -0.82 5.65
N LYS A 141 -11.69 0.38 5.75
CA LYS A 141 -11.62 1.38 4.68
C LYS A 141 -10.18 1.88 4.62
N THR A 142 -9.45 1.50 3.58
CA THR A 142 -8.12 2.04 3.31
C THR A 142 -8.23 3.55 3.15
N ARG A 143 -7.63 4.29 4.09
CA ARG A 143 -7.63 5.75 4.05
C ARG A 143 -6.97 6.23 2.78
N ARG A 144 -7.68 7.00 1.97
CA ARG A 144 -7.04 7.71 0.85
C ARG A 144 -6.15 8.82 1.42
N PRO A 145 -5.01 9.16 0.77
CA PRO A 145 -4.32 10.40 1.08
C PRO A 145 -5.38 11.51 1.02
N PHE A 146 -5.48 12.35 2.06
CA PHE A 146 -6.48 13.43 2.23
C PHE A 146 -7.85 13.07 2.85
N GLU A 147 -8.13 11.83 3.25
CA GLU A 147 -9.33 11.54 4.05
C GLU A 147 -9.21 12.04 5.50
N LYS A 148 -10.23 12.77 5.96
CA LYS A 148 -10.27 13.34 7.31
C LYS A 148 -10.37 12.24 8.37
N ALA A 149 -9.51 12.31 9.38
CA ALA A 149 -9.31 11.24 10.37
C ALA A 149 -10.53 10.89 11.25
N TYR A 150 -11.60 11.70 11.25
CA TYR A 150 -12.83 11.40 11.99
C TYR A 150 -13.78 10.45 11.25
N ASN A 151 -13.55 10.17 9.96
CA ASN A 151 -14.35 9.19 9.24
C ASN A 151 -14.05 7.78 9.77
N GLN A 152 -15.10 7.01 10.04
CA GLN A 152 -14.99 5.64 10.55
C GLN A 152 -14.15 4.80 9.59
N GLY A 153 -13.09 4.16 10.13
CA GLY A 153 -12.14 3.36 9.35
C GLY A 153 -12.66 1.98 8.93
N TRP A 154 -13.92 1.63 9.19
CA TRP A 154 -14.49 0.33 8.81
C TRP A 154 -15.63 0.51 7.82
N THR A 155 -15.79 -0.45 6.91
CA THR A 155 -17.01 -0.56 6.11
C THR A 155 -18.20 -0.78 7.04
N GLU A 156 -19.32 -0.20 6.64
CA GLU A 156 -20.56 -0.39 7.37
C GLU A 156 -20.98 -1.85 7.23
N GLU A 157 -20.93 -2.37 6.01
CA GLU A 157 -21.31 -3.72 5.60
C GLU A 157 -20.50 -4.83 6.29
N ASN A 158 -21.24 -5.83 6.79
CA ASN A 158 -20.68 -7.09 7.26
C ASN A 158 -20.64 -8.08 6.09
N VAL A 159 -19.49 -8.70 5.89
CA VAL A 159 -19.24 -9.66 4.81
C VAL A 159 -18.82 -11.00 5.39
N THR A 160 -18.87 -12.05 4.58
CA THR A 160 -18.50 -13.42 4.99
C THR A 160 -17.24 -13.86 4.25
N ILE A 161 -16.35 -14.59 4.92
CA ILE A 161 -15.18 -15.17 4.24
C ILE A 161 -15.63 -16.31 3.33
N ALA A 162 -15.28 -16.21 2.05
CA ALA A 162 -15.61 -17.19 1.02
C ALA A 162 -14.48 -18.21 0.83
N GLU A 163 -13.23 -17.75 0.79
CA GLU A 163 -12.08 -18.59 0.46
C GLU A 163 -10.82 -18.10 1.21
N GLN A 164 -10.00 -19.05 1.64
CA GLN A 164 -8.66 -18.80 2.18
C GLN A 164 -7.62 -19.16 1.12
N ILE A 165 -6.71 -18.24 0.82
CA ILE A 165 -5.66 -18.47 -0.17
C ILE A 165 -4.32 -18.50 0.56
N ALA A 166 -3.63 -19.64 0.42
CA ALA A 166 -2.31 -19.83 0.99
C ALA A 166 -1.27 -19.01 0.23
N ARG A 167 -1.04 -17.78 0.68
CA ARG A 167 0.06 -16.90 0.27
C ARG A 167 0.85 -16.47 1.50
N ILE A 168 2.03 -15.89 1.28
CA ILE A 168 2.83 -15.28 2.36
C ILE A 168 2.87 -13.79 2.07
N PRO A 169 2.10 -12.95 2.77
CA PRO A 169 1.18 -13.26 3.88
C PRO A 169 -0.16 -13.88 3.43
N PRO A 170 -0.92 -14.55 4.34
CA PRO A 170 -2.20 -15.18 4.02
C PRO A 170 -3.24 -14.14 3.60
N VAL A 171 -4.06 -14.51 2.62
CA VAL A 171 -5.09 -13.64 2.06
C VAL A 171 -6.44 -14.35 1.92
N TYR A 172 -7.50 -13.57 1.87
CA TYR A 172 -8.89 -14.06 1.89
C TYR A 172 -9.68 -13.47 0.72
N LYS A 173 -10.59 -14.27 0.16
CA LYS A 173 -11.72 -13.75 -0.62
C LYS A 173 -12.93 -13.69 0.28
N ILE A 174 -13.74 -12.65 0.07
CA ILE A 174 -14.95 -12.39 0.83
C ILE A 174 -16.14 -12.37 -0.13
N LYS A 175 -17.31 -12.67 0.43
CA LYS A 175 -18.60 -12.59 -0.26
C LYS A 175 -19.58 -11.80 0.57
N ASP A 176 -20.50 -11.14 -0.11
CA ASP A 176 -21.61 -10.44 0.51
C ASP A 176 -22.67 -11.43 1.02
N PHE A 177 -23.67 -10.94 1.78
CA PHE A 177 -24.78 -11.74 2.30
C PHE A 177 -25.62 -12.39 1.17
N GLY A 178 -25.59 -11.82 -0.03
CA GLY A 178 -26.20 -12.39 -1.24
C GLY A 178 -25.41 -13.54 -1.89
N ASN A 179 -24.33 -14.02 -1.25
CA ASN A 179 -23.37 -15.00 -1.80
C ASN A 179 -22.58 -14.53 -3.04
N GLU A 180 -22.65 -13.25 -3.38
CA GLU A 180 -21.82 -12.66 -4.44
C GLU A 180 -20.40 -12.45 -3.93
N ILE A 181 -19.41 -12.97 -4.67
CA ILE A 181 -17.99 -12.77 -4.35
C ILE A 181 -17.63 -11.32 -4.67
N LEU A 182 -17.09 -10.61 -3.68
CA LEU A 182 -16.61 -9.24 -3.89
C LEU A 182 -15.29 -9.30 -4.65
N ASP A 183 -15.14 -8.38 -5.60
CA ASP A 183 -13.92 -8.29 -6.39
C ASP A 183 -12.74 -7.85 -5.49
N GLY A 184 -11.61 -8.54 -5.64
CA GLY A 184 -10.40 -8.31 -4.85
C GLY A 184 -10.05 -9.42 -3.85
N ILE A 185 -8.92 -9.20 -3.20
CA ILE A 185 -8.29 -10.11 -2.24
C ILE A 185 -7.89 -9.27 -1.03
N PHE A 186 -8.21 -9.74 0.17
CA PHE A 186 -8.04 -8.98 1.41
C PHE A 186 -7.00 -9.62 2.30
N TYR A 187 -6.16 -8.78 2.91
CA TYR A 187 -5.20 -9.21 3.91
C TYR A 187 -5.87 -9.39 5.27
N GLU A 188 -5.26 -10.19 6.13
CA GLU A 188 -5.73 -10.37 7.51
C GLU A 188 -5.88 -9.05 8.27
N ALA A 189 -4.96 -8.10 8.09
CA ALA A 189 -4.97 -6.81 8.76
C ALA A 189 -6.12 -5.89 8.32
N GLU A 190 -6.73 -6.18 7.16
CA GLU A 190 -7.86 -5.43 6.62
C GLU A 190 -9.20 -5.99 7.10
N LEU A 191 -9.19 -7.13 7.80
CA LEU A 191 -10.40 -7.82 8.23
C LEU A 191 -10.51 -7.85 9.76
N GLN A 192 -11.72 -7.59 10.27
CA GLN A 192 -12.05 -7.71 11.68
C GLN A 192 -13.21 -8.67 11.87
N LYS A 193 -13.02 -9.74 12.65
CA LYS A 193 -14.11 -10.68 12.98
C LYS A 193 -15.20 -10.00 13.79
N VAL A 194 -16.44 -10.22 13.39
CA VAL A 194 -17.65 -9.73 14.06
C VAL A 194 -18.33 -10.91 14.75
N VAL A 195 -18.56 -10.77 16.06
CA VAL A 195 -19.35 -11.74 16.83
C VAL A 195 -20.77 -11.18 16.97
N LYS A 196 -21.74 -11.78 16.28
CA LYS A 196 -23.16 -11.52 16.53
C LYS A 196 -23.57 -12.27 17.80
N LYS A 197 -24.08 -11.55 18.81
CA LYS A 197 -24.60 -12.15 20.05
C LYS A 197 -26.08 -12.53 19.95
N ASP A 198 -26.87 -11.74 19.21
CA ASP A 198 -28.32 -11.93 19.05
C ASP A 198 -28.75 -11.61 17.59
N ASP A 199 -29.89 -12.17 17.15
CA ASP A 199 -30.53 -11.89 15.84
C ASP A 199 -31.24 -10.53 15.79
N VAL A 200 -30.73 -9.56 16.54
CA VAL A 200 -31.29 -8.21 16.60
C VAL A 200 -30.57 -7.32 15.59
N TYR A 201 -31.31 -6.88 14.57
CA TYR A 201 -30.82 -6.01 13.52
C TYR A 201 -31.23 -4.56 13.81
N ARG A 202 -30.29 -3.63 13.68
CA ARG A 202 -30.59 -2.20 13.82
C ARG A 202 -31.22 -1.68 12.54
N VAL A 203 -32.34 -0.99 12.67
CA VAL A 203 -32.98 -0.24 11.59
C VAL A 203 -32.21 1.06 11.35
N ASP A 204 -31.98 1.40 10.09
CA ASP A 204 -31.45 2.71 9.70
C ASP A 204 -32.58 3.72 9.51
N SER A 205 -33.55 3.37 8.66
CA SER A 205 -34.71 4.20 8.36
C SER A 205 -35.92 3.35 7.93
N ILE A 206 -37.12 3.88 8.17
CA ILE A 206 -38.38 3.33 7.65
C ILE A 206 -38.67 4.04 6.33
N LEU A 207 -38.70 3.30 5.23
CA LEU A 207 -38.86 3.85 3.89
C LEU A 207 -40.33 4.03 3.52
N ARG A 208 -41.18 3.05 3.90
CA ARG A 208 -42.61 3.04 3.58
C ARG A 208 -43.40 2.33 4.66
N THR A 209 -44.69 2.65 4.72
CA THR A 209 -45.65 2.02 5.61
C THR A 209 -46.82 1.49 4.77
N ARG A 210 -47.30 0.28 5.05
CA ARG A 210 -48.49 -0.28 4.42
C ARG A 210 -49.34 -1.03 5.43
N THR A 211 -50.62 -1.20 5.11
CA THR A 211 -51.54 -2.04 5.88
C THR A 211 -52.01 -3.19 4.99
N ARG A 212 -51.71 -4.43 5.37
CA ARG A 212 -52.14 -5.65 4.65
C ARG A 212 -52.86 -6.58 5.62
N ASN A 213 -54.07 -7.01 5.28
CA ASN A 213 -54.90 -7.88 6.13
C ASN A 213 -55.05 -7.35 7.57
N GLY A 214 -55.25 -6.04 7.72
CA GLY A 214 -55.39 -5.37 9.03
C GLY A 214 -54.10 -5.26 9.86
N ARG A 215 -52.95 -5.73 9.35
CA ARG A 215 -51.64 -5.57 10.02
C ARG A 215 -50.83 -4.48 9.37
N LYS A 216 -50.27 -3.60 10.20
CA LYS A 216 -49.37 -2.54 9.78
C LYS A 216 -47.96 -3.10 9.62
N GLN A 217 -47.36 -2.86 8.46
CA GLN A 217 -46.01 -3.28 8.12
C GLN A 217 -45.19 -2.08 7.71
N TYR A 218 -43.90 -2.12 8.02
CA TYR A 218 -42.92 -1.11 7.65
C TYR A 218 -41.89 -1.70 6.70
N LEU A 219 -41.61 -1.01 5.59
CA LEU A 219 -40.48 -1.33 4.74
C LEU A 219 -39.24 -0.72 5.38
N VAL A 220 -38.40 -1.59 5.91
CA VAL A 220 -37.25 -1.22 6.73
C VAL A 220 -36.00 -1.22 5.87
N SER A 221 -35.23 -0.13 5.95
CA SER A 221 -33.82 -0.09 5.55
C SER A 221 -32.97 -0.50 6.73
N TRP A 222 -32.20 -1.58 6.59
CA TRP A 222 -31.38 -2.11 7.66
C TRP A 222 -30.04 -1.37 7.76
N LYS A 223 -29.64 -1.00 8.97
CA LYS A 223 -28.38 -0.30 9.20
C LYS A 223 -27.21 -1.22 8.88
N ASN A 224 -26.27 -0.74 8.07
CA ASN A 224 -25.10 -1.48 7.60
C ASN A 224 -25.40 -2.62 6.61
N TYR A 225 -26.55 -2.58 5.92
CA TYR A 225 -26.86 -3.54 4.86
C TYR A 225 -27.21 -2.80 3.57
N PRO A 226 -26.84 -3.33 2.39
CA PRO A 226 -27.24 -2.75 1.12
C PRO A 226 -28.77 -2.70 0.95
N THR A 227 -29.25 -1.75 0.16
CA THR A 227 -30.69 -1.53 -0.11
C THR A 227 -31.41 -2.74 -0.69
N LYS A 228 -30.68 -3.69 -1.29
CA LYS A 228 -31.22 -4.96 -1.80
C LYS A 228 -31.83 -5.84 -0.70
N PHE A 229 -31.46 -5.62 0.57
CA PHE A 229 -31.97 -6.37 1.72
C PHE A 229 -33.17 -5.73 2.40
N ASN A 230 -33.71 -4.63 1.85
CA ASN A 230 -34.87 -3.96 2.43
C ASN A 230 -36.08 -4.90 2.43
N SER A 231 -36.72 -5.04 3.59
CA SER A 231 -37.80 -6.01 3.80
C SER A 231 -38.97 -5.41 4.57
N TRP A 232 -40.16 -5.95 4.34
CA TRP A 232 -41.35 -5.61 5.12
C TRP A 232 -41.33 -6.34 6.45
N VAL A 233 -41.37 -5.58 7.54
CA VAL A 233 -41.39 -6.09 8.92
C VAL A 233 -42.70 -5.68 9.59
N ASP A 234 -43.27 -6.58 10.39
CA ASP A 234 -44.50 -6.30 11.14
C ASP A 234 -44.20 -5.33 12.28
N GLU A 235 -45.17 -4.46 12.62
CA GLU A 235 -45.04 -3.50 13.72
C GLU A 235 -44.71 -4.15 15.08
N LYS A 236 -45.11 -5.42 15.28
CA LYS A 236 -44.87 -6.17 16.51
C LYS A 236 -43.40 -6.52 16.74
N ASP A 237 -42.64 -6.71 15.66
CA ASP A 237 -41.25 -7.16 15.73
C ASP A 237 -40.27 -5.98 15.91
N ILE A 238 -40.79 -4.74 15.92
CA ILE A 238 -40.01 -3.52 16.08
C ILE A 238 -40.16 -3.03 17.52
N THR A 239 -39.11 -3.19 18.32
CA THR A 239 -39.16 -2.93 19.77
C THR A 239 -38.87 -1.46 20.15
N HIS A 240 -38.25 -0.67 19.27
CA HIS A 240 -37.92 0.73 19.52
C HIS A 240 -38.01 1.58 18.25
N ILE A 241 -39.06 2.40 18.13
CA ILE A 241 -39.15 3.51 17.16
C ILE A 241 -38.89 4.77 17.96
N LYS A 242 -37.80 5.48 17.63
CA LYS A 242 -37.47 6.78 18.23
C LYS A 242 -37.73 7.89 17.23
#